data_AF-A0A2K3LJE6-F1
#
_entry.id   AF-A0A2K3LJE6-F1
#
_cell.length_a   1.000
_cell.length_b   1.000
_cell.length_c   1.000
_cell.angle_alpha   90.00
_cell.angle_beta   90.00
_cell.angle_gamma   90.00
#
_symmetry.space_group_name_H-M   'P 1'
#
loop_
_entity.id
_entity.type
_entity.pdbx_description
1 polymer ?
#
loop_
_entity_poly.entity_id
_entity_poly.type
_entity_poly.pdbx_seq_one_letter_code
_entity_poly.pdbx_strand_id
1 'polypeptide(L)'
;MESTLDYLTHLPSEDGMSVEIRSLVKEVSRQFTCWSYDYKHEGEKIEFTKAKLLKSDELEEGLEANKTLFREVKYLENELCNELEYLEERKKMLEEQINAVRANISASQVAKNIASHTKREIFENAKILKVQRDELREQVHCLRDEHELAKKIQANIRDEWSKLGEKFSNIADKS
;
A
#
# COMPACT_ATOMS: atom_id res chain seq x y z
N MET A 1 -24.50 -77.63 27.24
CA MET A 1 -23.25 -78.41 27.34
C MET A 1 -22.67 -78.31 28.75
N GLU A 2 -22.53 -77.09 29.28
CA GLU A 2 -22.16 -76.86 30.69
C GLU A 2 -23.10 -77.55 31.69
N SER A 3 -24.41 -77.36 31.56
CA SER A 3 -25.43 -78.06 32.38
C SER A 3 -25.41 -79.58 32.25
N THR A 4 -24.96 -80.10 31.10
CA THR A 4 -24.84 -81.54 30.85
C THR A 4 -23.58 -82.10 31.51
N LEU A 5 -22.45 -81.37 31.45
CA LEU A 5 -21.21 -81.74 32.11
C LEU A 5 -21.33 -81.64 33.63
N ASP A 6 -21.99 -80.61 34.13
CA ASP A 6 -22.26 -80.43 35.56
C ASP A 6 -23.18 -81.52 36.11
N TYR A 7 -24.19 -81.93 35.35
CA TYR A 7 -25.01 -83.09 35.70
C TYR A 7 -24.18 -84.39 35.76
N LEU A 8 -23.32 -84.63 34.76
CA LEU A 8 -22.52 -85.85 34.67
C LEU A 8 -21.41 -85.92 35.74
N THR A 9 -20.87 -84.79 36.20
CA THR A 9 -19.86 -84.74 37.27
C THR A 9 -20.42 -85.07 38.67
N HIS A 10 -21.74 -84.90 38.86
CA HIS A 10 -22.46 -85.08 40.13
C HIS A 10 -23.30 -86.37 40.22
N LEU A 11 -23.24 -87.26 39.23
CA LEU A 11 -23.97 -88.54 39.27
C LEU A 11 -23.52 -89.45 40.43
N PRO A 12 -24.43 -90.17 41.11
CA PRO A 12 -24.13 -91.17 42.13
C PRO A 12 -23.10 -92.25 41.71
N SER A 13 -22.43 -92.86 42.68
CA SER A 13 -21.50 -93.97 42.46
C SER A 13 -22.19 -95.28 42.04
N GLU A 14 -23.50 -95.39 42.26
CA GLU A 14 -24.32 -96.57 41.99
C GLU A 14 -24.80 -96.66 40.54
N ASP A 15 -24.65 -95.59 39.74
CA ASP A 15 -25.16 -95.48 38.36
C ASP A 15 -24.34 -96.20 37.28
N GLY A 16 -23.46 -97.15 37.66
CA GLY A 16 -22.75 -98.01 36.70
C GLY A 16 -21.61 -97.36 35.90
N MET A 17 -21.25 -96.11 36.19
CA MET A 17 -20.15 -95.39 35.51
C MET A 17 -18.77 -95.78 36.06
N SER A 18 -17.82 -96.14 35.18
CA SER A 18 -16.45 -96.49 35.58
C SER A 18 -15.71 -95.28 36.18
N VAL A 19 -14.72 -95.57 37.03
CA VAL A 19 -13.91 -94.55 37.70
C VAL A 19 -13.13 -93.71 36.69
N GLU A 20 -12.63 -94.32 35.62
CA GLU A 20 -11.90 -93.64 34.55
C GLU A 20 -12.79 -92.66 33.79
N ILE A 21 -14.02 -93.07 33.43
CA ILE A 21 -14.98 -92.21 32.73
C ILE A 21 -15.36 -91.02 33.60
N ARG A 22 -15.59 -91.24 34.89
CA ARG A 22 -15.92 -90.18 35.85
C ARG A 22 -14.78 -89.16 36.02
N SER A 23 -13.53 -89.64 36.03
CA SER A 23 -12.34 -88.78 36.04
C SER A 23 -12.26 -87.93 34.76
N LEU A 24 -12.49 -88.55 33.60
CA LEU A 24 -12.49 -87.88 32.31
C LEU A 24 -13.57 -86.79 32.22
N VAL A 25 -14.78 -87.08 32.69
CA VAL A 25 -15.91 -86.12 32.74
C VAL A 25 -15.56 -84.91 33.61
N LYS A 26 -14.93 -85.12 34.77
CA LYS A 26 -14.47 -84.02 35.64
C LYS A 26 -13.38 -83.18 34.96
N GLU A 27 -12.42 -83.82 34.30
CA GLU A 27 -11.37 -83.10 33.57
C GLU A 27 -11.95 -82.27 32.41
N VAL A 28 -12.83 -82.87 31.60
CA VAL A 28 -13.50 -82.19 30.50
C VAL A 28 -14.36 -81.03 31.01
N SER A 29 -15.06 -81.20 32.12
CA SER A 29 -15.84 -80.11 32.74
C SER A 29 -14.93 -78.96 33.16
N ARG A 30 -13.79 -79.23 33.79
CA ARG A 30 -12.82 -78.20 34.20
C ARG A 30 -12.27 -77.44 32.99
N GLN A 31 -11.85 -78.17 31.96
CA GLN A 31 -11.33 -77.58 30.71
C GLN A 31 -12.40 -76.72 30.03
N PHE A 32 -13.65 -77.19 29.99
CA PHE A 32 -14.76 -76.45 29.38
C PHE A 32 -15.05 -75.13 30.10
N THR A 33 -15.01 -75.12 31.44
CA THR A 33 -15.16 -73.88 32.23
C THR A 33 -14.02 -72.90 31.94
N CYS A 34 -12.76 -73.38 31.91
CA CYS A 34 -11.62 -72.55 31.54
C CYS A 34 -11.76 -71.96 30.13
N TRP A 35 -12.05 -72.79 29.12
CA TRP A 35 -12.23 -72.31 27.74
C TRP A 35 -13.42 -71.37 27.58
N SER A 36 -14.51 -71.58 28.31
CA SER A 36 -15.68 -70.68 28.26
C SER A 36 -15.33 -69.31 28.82
N TYR A 37 -14.55 -69.26 29.90
CA TYR A 37 -14.02 -68.00 30.44
C TYR A 37 -13.08 -67.32 29.45
N ASP A 38 -12.09 -68.05 28.93
CA ASP A 38 -11.10 -67.51 27.97
C ASP A 38 -11.79 -66.99 26.70
N TYR A 39 -12.75 -67.74 26.16
CA TYR A 39 -13.53 -67.34 24.99
C TYR A 39 -14.28 -66.03 25.21
N LYS A 40 -14.93 -65.89 26.37
CA LYS A 40 -15.65 -64.64 26.69
C LYS A 40 -14.68 -63.47 26.86
N HIS A 41 -13.62 -63.67 27.63
CA HIS A 41 -12.63 -62.62 27.91
C HIS A 41 -11.92 -62.14 26.64
N GLU A 42 -11.44 -63.07 25.81
CA GLU A 42 -10.81 -62.73 24.54
C GLU A 42 -11.84 -62.17 23.54
N GLY A 43 -13.10 -62.61 23.58
CA GLY A 43 -14.19 -62.00 22.81
C GLY A 43 -14.41 -60.52 23.14
N GLU A 44 -14.50 -60.17 24.42
CA GLU A 44 -14.62 -58.77 24.87
C GLU A 44 -13.41 -57.91 24.42
N LYS A 45 -12.21 -58.50 24.49
CA LYS A 45 -10.97 -57.86 24.06
C LYS A 45 -10.90 -57.65 22.55
N ILE A 46 -11.41 -58.59 21.76
CA ILE A 46 -11.53 -58.46 20.30
C ILE A 46 -12.42 -57.26 19.96
N GLU A 47 -13.62 -57.17 20.54
CA GLU A 47 -14.52 -56.04 20.26
C GLU A 47 -13.93 -54.70 20.71
N PHE A 48 -13.28 -54.66 21.88
CA PHE A 48 -12.60 -53.45 22.37
C PHE A 48 -11.46 -53.01 21.45
N THR A 49 -10.62 -53.93 21.01
CA THR A 49 -9.50 -53.64 20.11
C THR A 49 -9.98 -53.23 18.73
N LYS A 50 -11.04 -53.87 18.20
CA LYS A 50 -11.69 -53.48 16.96
C LYS A 50 -12.25 -52.06 17.01
N ALA A 51 -12.91 -51.67 18.09
CA ALA A 51 -13.41 -50.30 18.28
C ALA A 51 -12.26 -49.28 18.33
N LYS A 52 -11.14 -49.63 18.98
CA LYS A 52 -9.95 -48.77 19.02
C LYS A 52 -9.28 -48.61 17.66
N LEU A 53 -9.21 -49.69 16.86
CA LEU A 53 -8.64 -49.65 15.51
C LEU A 53 -9.49 -48.75 14.61
N LEU A 54 -10.81 -48.92 14.60
CA LEU A 54 -11.73 -48.05 13.85
C LEU A 54 -11.54 -46.57 14.21
N LYS A 55 -11.48 -46.25 15.50
CA LYS A 55 -11.22 -44.89 15.96
C LYS A 55 -9.84 -44.38 15.53
N SER A 56 -8.83 -45.24 15.48
CA SER A 56 -7.50 -44.87 15.00
C SER A 56 -7.53 -44.49 13.53
N ASP A 57 -8.23 -45.27 12.70
CA ASP A 57 -8.36 -45.03 11.26
C ASP A 57 -9.10 -43.71 10.99
N GLU A 58 -10.21 -43.46 11.69
CA GLU A 58 -10.96 -42.19 11.61
C GLU A 58 -10.10 -40.97 11.98
N LEU A 59 -9.26 -41.09 13.00
CA LEU A 59 -8.36 -40.02 13.42
C LEU A 59 -7.25 -39.75 12.40
N GLU A 60 -6.73 -40.80 11.76
CA GLU A 60 -5.70 -40.66 10.71
C GLU A 60 -6.27 -39.96 9.47
N GLU A 61 -7.47 -40.35 9.03
CA GLU A 61 -8.17 -39.67 7.93
C GLU A 61 -8.42 -38.19 8.26
N GLY A 62 -8.90 -37.91 9.49
CA GLY A 62 -9.10 -36.55 9.97
C GLY A 62 -7.81 -35.72 10.01
N LEU A 63 -6.69 -36.34 10.39
CA LEU A 63 -5.39 -35.69 10.44
C LEU A 63 -4.87 -35.35 9.03
N GLU A 64 -5.04 -36.24 8.06
CA GLU A 64 -4.60 -35.99 6.68
C GLU A 64 -5.44 -34.91 5.99
N ALA A 65 -6.76 -34.91 6.23
CA ALA A 65 -7.64 -33.82 5.81
C ALA A 65 -7.21 -32.48 6.43
N ASN A 66 -6.90 -32.46 7.74
CA ASN A 66 -6.44 -31.26 8.43
C ASN A 66 -5.10 -30.73 7.87
N LYS A 67 -4.13 -31.62 7.59
CA LYS A 67 -2.87 -31.23 6.95
C LYS A 67 -3.09 -30.54 5.60
N THR A 68 -4.06 -31.02 4.83
CA THR A 68 -4.40 -30.42 3.52
C THR A 68 -4.97 -29.02 3.69
N LEU A 69 -5.95 -28.85 4.58
CA LEU A 69 -6.52 -27.54 4.90
C LEU A 69 -5.47 -26.56 5.44
N PHE A 70 -4.56 -27.03 6.29
CA PHE A 70 -3.48 -26.20 6.81
C PHE A 70 -2.56 -25.68 5.69
N ARG A 71 -2.25 -26.50 4.67
CA ARG A 71 -1.46 -26.06 3.52
C ARG A 71 -2.18 -24.99 2.71
N GLU A 72 -3.48 -25.13 2.50
CA GLU A 72 -4.30 -24.13 1.79
C GLU A 72 -4.33 -22.80 2.54
N VAL A 73 -4.58 -22.84 3.86
CA VAL A 73 -4.55 -21.64 4.71
C VAL A 73 -3.18 -20.97 4.66
N LYS A 74 -2.09 -21.74 4.71
CA LYS A 74 -0.73 -21.20 4.61
C LYS A 74 -0.46 -20.55 3.25
N TYR A 75 -0.97 -21.13 2.16
CA TYR A 75 -0.85 -20.51 0.83
C TYR A 75 -1.57 -19.16 0.78
N LEU A 76 -2.82 -19.13 1.28
CA LEU A 76 -3.61 -17.91 1.34
C LEU A 76 -2.95 -16.83 2.21
N GLU A 77 -2.41 -17.22 3.38
CA GLU A 77 -1.65 -16.31 4.25
C GLU A 77 -0.48 -15.67 3.50
N ASN A 78 0.27 -16.46 2.73
CA ASN A 78 1.40 -15.96 1.95
C ASN A 78 0.96 -15.03 0.81
N GLU A 79 -0.15 -15.32 0.13
CA GLU A 79 -0.73 -14.46 -0.90
C GLU A 79 -1.16 -13.11 -0.31
N LEU A 80 -1.85 -13.13 0.83
CA LEU A 80 -2.27 -11.92 1.55
C LEU A 80 -1.07 -11.10 2.04
N CYS A 81 0.01 -11.74 2.51
CA CYS A 81 1.23 -11.04 2.88
C CYS A 81 1.84 -10.27 1.69
N ASN A 82 1.90 -10.90 0.51
CA ASN A 82 2.43 -10.25 -0.69
C ASN A 82 1.53 -9.07 -1.14
N GLU A 83 0.21 -9.23 -1.08
CA GLU A 83 -0.73 -8.15 -1.38
C GLU A 83 -0.56 -6.97 -0.42
N LEU A 84 -0.39 -7.23 0.88
CA LEU A 84 -0.15 -6.20 1.87
C LEU A 84 1.14 -5.43 1.59
N GLU A 85 2.24 -6.11 1.30
CA GLU A 85 3.52 -5.48 0.96
C GLU A 85 3.38 -4.57 -0.28
N TYR A 86 2.71 -5.06 -1.32
CA TYR A 86 2.41 -4.25 -2.51
C TYR A 86 1.59 -3.00 -2.18
N LEU A 87 0.54 -3.14 -1.37
CA LEU A 87 -0.32 -2.02 -0.99
C LEU A 87 0.42 -0.98 -0.14
N GLU A 88 1.31 -1.42 0.76
CA GLU A 88 2.15 -0.52 1.56
C GLU A 88 3.10 0.31 0.69
N GLU A 89 3.77 -0.32 -0.28
CA GLU A 89 4.65 0.41 -1.20
C GLU A 89 3.86 1.35 -2.10
N ARG A 90 2.70 0.91 -2.61
CA ARG A 90 1.81 1.75 -3.42
C ARG A 90 1.30 2.97 -2.65
N LYS A 91 0.98 2.80 -1.36
CA LYS A 91 0.58 3.89 -0.46
C LYS A 91 1.70 4.91 -0.32
N LYS A 92 2.93 4.48 -0.06
CA LYS A 92 4.09 5.37 0.07
C LYS A 92 4.32 6.20 -1.19
N MET A 93 4.26 5.58 -2.37
CA MET A 93 4.40 6.29 -3.64
C MET A 93 3.30 7.33 -3.86
N LEU A 94 2.05 7.03 -3.46
CA LEU A 94 0.95 8.00 -3.54
C LEU A 94 1.15 9.18 -2.59
N GLU A 95 1.65 8.95 -1.38
CA GLU A 95 1.97 10.02 -0.43
C GLU A 95 3.05 10.96 -0.98
N GLU A 96 4.08 10.43 -1.62
CA GLU A 96 5.13 11.21 -2.28
C GLU A 96 4.55 12.07 -3.43
N GLN A 97 3.69 11.50 -4.27
CA GLN A 97 3.02 12.24 -5.34
C GLN A 97 2.12 13.36 -4.81
N ILE A 98 1.37 13.10 -3.74
CA ILE A 98 0.53 14.11 -3.07
C ILE A 98 1.39 15.26 -2.55
N ASN A 99 2.54 14.96 -1.94
CA ASN A 99 3.45 15.98 -1.43
C ASN A 99 4.04 16.84 -2.56
N ALA A 100 4.42 16.23 -3.69
CA ALA A 100 4.89 16.95 -4.87
C ALA A 100 3.81 17.90 -5.43
N VAL A 101 2.56 17.43 -5.54
CA VAL A 101 1.43 18.28 -5.99
C VAL A 101 1.19 19.44 -5.03
N ARG A 102 1.23 19.22 -3.70
CA ARG A 102 1.11 20.31 -2.72
C ARG A 102 2.22 21.35 -2.84
N ALA A 103 3.46 20.93 -3.10
CA ALA A 103 4.57 21.84 -3.34
C ALA A 103 4.33 22.70 -4.58
N ASN A 104 3.86 22.10 -5.67
CA ASN A 104 3.53 22.82 -6.91
C ASN A 104 2.36 23.81 -6.74
N ILE A 105 1.32 23.44 -5.98
CA ILE A 105 0.22 24.35 -5.65
C ILE A 105 0.75 25.55 -4.88
N SER A 106 1.60 25.33 -3.86
CA SER A 106 2.22 26.40 -3.08
C SER A 106 3.06 27.33 -3.95
N ALA A 107 3.91 26.78 -4.82
CA ALA A 107 4.73 27.55 -5.75
C ALA A 107 3.86 28.38 -6.72
N SER A 108 2.80 27.77 -7.26
CA SER A 108 1.85 28.46 -8.14
C SER A 108 1.12 29.60 -7.43
N GLN A 109 0.78 29.42 -6.15
CA GLN A 109 0.15 30.47 -5.35
C GLN A 109 1.11 31.65 -5.12
N VAL A 110 2.39 31.38 -4.87
CA VAL A 110 3.42 32.43 -4.78
C VAL A 110 3.56 33.16 -6.11
N ALA A 111 3.67 32.44 -7.23
CA ALA A 111 3.76 33.03 -8.56
C ALA A 111 2.54 33.91 -8.90
N LYS A 112 1.33 33.46 -8.55
CA LYS A 112 0.10 34.23 -8.70
C LYS A 112 0.15 35.54 -7.90
N ASN A 113 0.64 35.51 -6.67
CA ASN A 113 0.76 36.70 -5.83
C ASN A 113 1.75 37.70 -6.42
N ILE A 114 2.91 37.22 -6.88
CA ILE A 114 3.92 38.06 -7.57
C ILE A 114 3.31 38.69 -8.82
N ALA A 115 2.67 37.91 -9.68
CA ALA A 115 2.03 38.42 -10.88
C ALA A 115 0.96 39.48 -10.57
N SER A 116 0.18 39.29 -9.50
CA SER A 116 -0.80 40.28 -9.05
C SER A 116 -0.14 41.57 -8.57
N HIS A 117 1.01 41.48 -7.88
CA HIS A 117 1.77 42.64 -7.43
C HIS A 117 2.33 43.42 -8.62
N THR A 118 3.04 42.73 -9.51
CA THR A 118 3.62 43.32 -10.72
C THR A 118 2.56 43.97 -11.61
N LYS A 119 1.38 43.34 -11.76
CA LYS A 119 0.25 43.94 -12.49
C LYS A 119 -0.17 45.29 -11.89
N ARG A 120 -0.19 45.40 -10.56
CA ARG A 120 -0.53 46.65 -9.86
C ARG A 120 0.54 47.72 -10.09
N GLU A 121 1.81 47.36 -9.95
CA GLU A 121 2.94 48.30 -10.19
C GLU A 121 2.95 48.83 -11.63
N ILE A 122 2.76 47.97 -12.63
CA ILE A 122 2.65 48.38 -14.03
C ILE A 122 1.50 49.36 -14.22
N PHE A 123 0.36 49.11 -13.60
CA PHE A 123 -0.80 49.99 -13.71
C PHE A 123 -0.56 51.37 -13.08
N GLU A 124 0.05 51.44 -11.91
CA GLU A 124 0.39 52.73 -11.28
C GLU A 124 1.45 53.49 -12.07
N ASN A 125 2.48 52.81 -12.59
CA ASN A 125 3.47 53.42 -13.48
C ASN A 125 2.82 53.98 -14.75
N ALA A 126 1.86 53.26 -15.34
CA ALA A 126 1.13 53.73 -16.51
C ALA A 126 0.32 55.01 -16.21
N LYS A 127 -0.25 55.16 -15.01
CA LYS A 127 -0.92 56.41 -14.61
C LYS A 127 0.07 57.58 -14.57
N ILE A 128 1.23 57.39 -13.95
CA ILE A 128 2.27 58.43 -13.86
C ILE A 128 2.73 58.85 -15.25
N LEU A 129 3.06 57.89 -16.12
CA LEU A 129 3.45 58.17 -17.50
C LEU A 129 2.35 58.88 -18.28
N LYS A 130 1.08 58.53 -18.05
CA LYS A 130 -0.05 59.20 -18.69
C LYS A 130 -0.12 60.67 -18.28
N VAL A 131 0.00 60.97 -16.99
CA VAL A 131 0.01 62.36 -16.48
C VAL A 131 1.15 63.15 -17.12
N GLN A 132 2.38 62.64 -17.06
CA GLN A 132 3.55 63.29 -17.69
C GLN A 132 3.35 63.54 -19.19
N ARG A 133 2.76 62.57 -19.91
CA ARG A 133 2.47 62.70 -21.34
C ARG A 133 1.39 63.76 -21.59
N ASP A 134 0.34 63.81 -20.77
CA ASP A 134 -0.72 64.82 -20.89
C ASP A 134 -0.17 66.24 -20.64
N GLU A 135 0.66 66.43 -19.60
CA GLU A 135 1.33 67.71 -19.30
C GLU A 135 2.23 68.18 -20.46
N LEU A 136 3.06 67.27 -21.01
CA LEU A 136 3.91 67.61 -22.15
C LEU A 136 3.08 67.96 -23.38
N ARG A 137 1.98 67.22 -23.64
CA ARG A 137 1.11 67.42 -24.80
C ARG A 137 0.52 68.83 -24.82
N GLU A 138 0.16 69.39 -23.68
CA GLU A 138 -0.34 70.76 -23.57
C GLU A 138 0.72 71.79 -23.98
N GLN A 139 2.00 71.51 -23.72
CA GLN A 139 3.12 72.42 -23.97
C GLN A 139 3.77 72.24 -25.35
N VAL A 140 3.45 71.16 -26.09
CA VAL A 140 4.11 70.81 -27.37
C VAL A 140 4.14 71.96 -28.38
N HIS A 141 3.02 72.68 -28.52
CA HIS A 141 2.95 73.78 -29.49
C HIS A 141 3.87 74.94 -29.10
N CYS A 142 3.79 75.39 -27.85
CA CYS A 142 4.67 76.45 -27.32
C CYS A 142 6.16 76.06 -27.43
N LEU A 143 6.52 74.85 -27.00
CA LEU A 143 7.90 74.36 -27.08
C LEU A 143 8.42 74.29 -28.53
N ARG A 144 7.56 73.94 -29.48
CA ARG A 144 7.93 73.90 -30.90
C ARG A 144 8.17 75.31 -31.46
N ASP A 145 7.31 76.26 -31.12
CA ASP A 145 7.45 77.65 -31.55
C ASP A 145 8.69 78.30 -30.93
N GLU A 146 8.92 78.07 -29.63
CA GLU A 146 10.13 78.51 -28.92
C GLU A 146 11.40 77.92 -29.55
N HIS A 147 11.39 76.63 -29.90
CA HIS A 147 12.51 75.96 -30.54
C HIS A 147 12.81 76.53 -31.94
N GLU A 148 11.80 76.79 -32.75
CA GLU A 148 11.99 77.41 -34.07
C GLU A 148 12.48 78.86 -33.96
N LEU A 149 11.98 79.62 -32.97
CA LEU A 149 12.51 80.95 -32.69
C LEU A 149 13.98 80.89 -32.26
N ALA A 150 14.34 79.97 -31.37
CA ALA A 150 15.71 79.78 -30.91
C ALA A 150 16.67 79.44 -32.07
N LYS A 151 16.25 78.57 -33.00
CA LYS A 151 17.03 78.28 -34.23
C LYS A 151 17.27 79.52 -35.08
N LYS A 152 16.24 80.35 -35.30
CA LYS A 152 16.37 81.59 -36.09
C LYS A 152 17.36 82.55 -35.44
N ILE A 153 17.26 82.73 -34.11
CA ILE A 153 18.18 83.56 -33.35
C ILE A 153 19.61 83.02 -33.45
N GLN A 154 19.79 81.70 -33.27
CA GLN A 154 21.10 81.06 -33.38
C GLN A 154 21.73 81.23 -34.76
N ALA A 155 20.95 81.08 -35.84
CA ALA A 155 21.40 81.31 -37.21
C ALA A 155 21.83 82.77 -37.41
N ASN A 156 21.02 83.73 -36.96
CA ASN A 156 21.38 85.15 -37.07
C ASN A 156 22.66 85.50 -36.31
N ILE A 157 22.82 84.99 -35.08
CA ILE A 157 24.06 85.17 -34.30
C ILE A 157 25.25 84.59 -35.05
N ARG A 158 25.12 83.39 -35.63
CA ARG A 158 26.20 82.77 -36.42
C ARG A 158 26.60 83.62 -37.62
N ASP A 159 25.62 84.12 -38.37
CA ASP A 159 25.87 84.96 -39.54
C ASP A 159 26.54 86.28 -39.15
N GLU A 160 26.13 86.90 -38.03
CA GLU A 160 26.76 88.11 -37.51
C GLU A 160 28.21 87.86 -37.07
N TRP A 161 28.49 86.75 -36.38
CA TRP A 161 29.86 86.37 -36.03
C TRP A 161 30.72 86.07 -37.25
N SER A 162 30.18 85.41 -38.28
CA SER A 162 30.87 85.20 -39.56
C SER A 162 31.21 86.52 -40.24
N LYS A 163 30.26 87.44 -40.36
CA LYS A 163 30.49 88.79 -40.92
C LYS A 163 31.54 89.57 -40.12
N LEU A 164 31.53 89.45 -38.80
CA LEU A 164 32.51 90.09 -37.94
C LEU A 164 33.90 89.47 -38.14
N GLY A 165 34.00 88.14 -38.20
CA GLY A 165 35.23 87.42 -38.51
C GLY A 165 35.82 87.83 -39.86
N GLU A 166 35.00 87.88 -40.92
CA GLU A 166 35.41 88.37 -42.24
C GLU A 166 35.93 89.81 -42.20
N LYS A 167 35.31 90.70 -41.41
CA LYS A 167 35.80 92.07 -41.23
C LYS A 167 37.19 92.09 -40.58
N PHE A 168 37.42 91.26 -39.56
CA PHE A 168 38.73 91.17 -38.91
C PHE A 168 39.80 90.56 -39.83
N SER A 169 39.48 89.51 -40.60
CA SER A 169 40.40 88.94 -41.60
C SER A 169 40.77 89.94 -42.69
N ASN A 170 39.79 90.69 -43.22
CA ASN A 170 40.04 91.72 -44.23
C ASN A 170 40.86 92.93 -43.72
N ILE A 171 40.87 93.17 -42.40
CA ILE A 171 41.72 94.18 -41.76
C ILE A 171 43.14 93.62 -41.55
N ALA A 172 43.27 92.35 -41.16
CA ALA A 172 44.56 91.69 -40.98
C ALA A 172 45.31 91.48 -42.30
N ASP A 173 44.62 91.24 -43.42
CA ASP A 173 45.21 91.11 -44.77
C ASP A 173 45.63 92.46 -45.39
N LYS A 174 45.31 93.59 -44.74
CA LYS A 174 45.66 94.96 -45.18
C LYS A 174 46.72 95.65 -44.31
N SER A 175 47.30 94.94 -43.34
CA SER A 175 48.44 95.37 -42.53
C SER A 175 49.70 94.60 -42.90
#